data_AF-A0A1F9ZGL8-F1
#
_entry.id   AF-A0A1F9ZGL8-F1
#
_cell.length_a   1.000
_cell.length_b   1.000
_cell.length_c   1.000
_cell.angle_alpha   90.00
_cell.angle_beta   90.00
_cell.angle_gamma   90.00
#
_symmetry.space_group_name_H-M   'P 1'
#
loop_
_entity.id
_entity.type
_entity.pdbx_description
1 polymer ?
#
loop_
_entity_poly.entity_id
_entity_poly.type
_entity_poly.pdbx_seq_one_letter_code
_entity_poly.pdbx_strand_id
1 'polypeptide(L)'
;MRSLSRSQEGVSPVIAVILLVAITVVLASVVYIMVSNMVIVNPQGVGQLSATYQHTGANWTISIATAAPGLAMQDVLFQTRGLSGTFVISPVLLKDYPGFTDEVPVGQLSPSDSLTIPYATHPSGSTFTFMNGQTVLFEGTLNA
;
A
#
# COMPACT_ATOMS: atom_id res chain seq x y z
N MET A 1 -65.63 -8.74 1.22
CA MET A 1 -64.32 -8.64 1.89
C MET A 1 -63.26 -9.19 0.94
N ARG A 2 -62.34 -8.36 0.43
CA ARG A 2 -61.27 -8.78 -0.49
C ARG A 2 -60.11 -9.32 0.35
N SER A 3 -59.88 -10.63 0.28
CA SER A 3 -58.73 -11.28 0.93
C SER A 3 -57.48 -11.07 0.08
N LEU A 4 -56.50 -10.35 0.61
CA LEU A 4 -55.16 -10.23 0.05
C LEU A 4 -54.35 -11.45 0.48
N SER A 5 -54.51 -12.57 -0.24
CA SER A 5 -53.66 -13.75 -0.05
C SER A 5 -52.24 -13.42 -0.54
N ARG A 6 -51.39 -12.99 0.39
CA ARG A 6 -49.95 -12.83 0.14
C ARG A 6 -49.31 -14.21 0.16
N SER A 7 -49.05 -14.79 -1.02
CA SER A 7 -48.23 -15.98 -1.16
C SER A 7 -46.84 -15.71 -0.59
N GLN A 8 -46.55 -16.28 0.59
CA GLN A 8 -45.17 -16.42 1.05
C GLN A 8 -44.61 -17.68 0.39
N GLU A 9 -44.08 -17.51 -0.82
CA GLU A 9 -43.31 -18.54 -1.50
C GLU A 9 -42.00 -18.71 -0.73
N GLY A 10 -41.96 -19.72 0.14
CA GLY A 10 -40.73 -20.16 0.79
C GLY A 10 -39.77 -20.66 -0.28
N VAL A 11 -38.64 -19.99 -0.43
CA VAL A 11 -37.52 -20.49 -1.24
C VAL A 11 -37.12 -21.88 -0.73
N SER A 12 -37.04 -22.85 -1.64
CA SER A 12 -36.66 -24.23 -1.31
C SER A 12 -35.32 -24.26 -0.56
N PRO A 13 -35.16 -25.09 0.49
CA PRO A 13 -33.93 -25.15 1.29
C PRO A 13 -32.67 -25.34 0.45
N VAL A 14 -32.76 -26.10 -0.64
CA VAL A 14 -31.64 -26.35 -1.56
C VAL A 14 -31.32 -25.11 -2.39
N ILE A 15 -32.34 -24.39 -2.86
CA ILE A 15 -32.16 -23.17 -3.66
C ILE A 15 -31.53 -22.08 -2.80
N ALA A 16 -31.93 -22.00 -1.52
CA ALA A 16 -31.33 -21.08 -0.56
C ALA A 16 -29.82 -21.33 -0.41
N VAL A 17 -29.40 -22.60 -0.34
CA VAL A 17 -27.97 -22.95 -0.23
C VAL A 17 -27.21 -22.59 -1.51
N ILE A 18 -27.77 -22.85 -2.69
CA ILE A 18 -27.11 -22.49 -3.96
C ILE A 18 -26.91 -20.98 -4.07
N LEU A 19 -27.95 -20.19 -3.76
CA LEU A 19 -27.86 -18.73 -3.78
C LEU A 19 -26.87 -18.20 -2.75
N LEU A 20 -26.85 -18.77 -1.55
CA LEU A 20 -25.93 -18.39 -0.49
C LEU A 20 -24.48 -18.67 -0.89
N VAL A 21 -24.18 -19.87 -1.40
CA VAL A 21 -22.83 -20.25 -1.83
C VAL A 21 -22.36 -19.39 -3.01
N ALA A 22 -23.24 -19.10 -3.97
CA ALA A 22 -22.89 -18.25 -5.10
C ALA A 22 -22.43 -16.85 -4.65
N ILE A 23 -23.15 -16.22 -3.73
CA ILE A 23 -22.81 -14.88 -3.24
C ILE A 23 -21.53 -14.90 -2.40
N THR A 24 -21.34 -15.90 -1.53
CA THR A 24 -20.16 -15.95 -0.65
C THR A 24 -18.86 -16.18 -1.43
N VAL A 25 -18.88 -17.02 -2.47
CA VAL A 25 -17.71 -17.23 -3.34
C VAL A 25 -17.34 -15.94 -4.09
N VAL A 26 -18.34 -15.20 -4.56
CA VAL A 26 -18.13 -13.91 -5.21
C VAL A 26 -17.54 -12.89 -4.22
N LEU A 27 -18.15 -12.75 -3.03
CA LEU A 27 -17.66 -11.82 -2.01
C LEU A 27 -16.23 -12.16 -1.56
N ALA A 28 -15.92 -13.44 -1.34
CA ALA A 28 -14.58 -13.88 -0.97
C ALA A 28 -13.55 -13.50 -2.05
N SER A 29 -13.91 -13.66 -3.33
CA SER A 29 -13.05 -13.30 -4.45
C SER A 29 -12.81 -11.79 -4.54
N VAL A 30 -13.86 -10.97 -4.37
CA VAL A 30 -13.74 -9.50 -4.41
C VAL A 30 -12.89 -8.98 -3.26
N VAL A 31 -13.10 -9.50 -2.04
CA VAL A 31 -12.28 -9.13 -0.88
C VAL A 31 -10.83 -9.54 -1.09
N TYR A 32 -10.57 -10.71 -1.67
CA TYR A 32 -9.21 -11.16 -1.99
C TYR A 32 -8.51 -10.22 -2.98
N ILE A 33 -9.19 -9.78 -4.04
CA ILE A 33 -8.62 -8.84 -5.03
C ILE A 33 -8.32 -7.49 -4.36
N MET A 34 -9.21 -7.01 -3.50
CA MET A 34 -9.01 -5.76 -2.77
C MET A 34 -7.81 -5.84 -1.80
N VAL A 35 -7.68 -6.94 -1.06
CA VAL A 35 -6.59 -7.13 -0.09
C VAL A 35 -5.25 -7.45 -0.77
N SER A 36 -5.27 -8.16 -1.90
CA SER A 36 -4.04 -8.47 -2.66
C SER A 36 -3.36 -7.22 -3.19
N ASN A 37 -4.14 -6.18 -3.50
CA ASN A 37 -3.61 -4.87 -3.90
C ASN A 37 -3.13 -4.04 -2.71
N MET A 38 -3.45 -4.44 -1.48
CA MET A 38 -3.01 -3.80 -0.24
C MET A 38 -1.85 -4.61 0.35
N VAL A 39 -0.67 -4.48 -0.25
CA VAL A 39 0.52 -5.15 0.30
C VAL A 39 0.95 -4.44 1.59
N ILE A 40 0.72 -5.11 2.72
CA ILE A 40 1.31 -4.74 4.01
C ILE A 40 2.78 -5.15 3.96
N VAL A 41 3.65 -4.18 3.76
CA VAL A 41 5.09 -4.38 3.80
C VAL A 41 5.45 -4.67 5.26
N ASN A 42 6.01 -5.85 5.52
CA ASN A 42 6.42 -6.24 6.87
C ASN A 42 7.57 -5.31 7.32
N PRO A 43 7.37 -4.41 8.30
CA PRO A 43 8.37 -3.38 8.60
C PRO A 43 9.62 -4.03 9.21
N GLN A 44 10.70 -4.09 8.45
CA GLN A 44 12.04 -4.28 9.00
C GLN A 44 12.57 -2.88 9.33
N GLY A 45 12.14 -2.31 10.46
CA GLY A 45 12.51 -0.97 10.87
C GLY A 45 12.06 -0.67 12.29
N VAL A 46 12.85 0.12 13.02
CA VAL A 46 12.44 0.69 14.31
C VAL A 46 11.21 1.53 14.03
N GLY A 47 10.05 1.22 14.61
CA GLY A 47 8.69 1.67 14.22
C GLY A 47 8.41 3.18 14.25
N GLN A 48 9.27 3.98 13.63
CA GLN A 48 9.21 5.43 13.48
C GLN A 48 8.66 5.83 12.11
N LEU A 49 8.62 4.89 11.15
CA LEU A 49 8.04 5.08 9.83
C LEU A 49 7.48 3.75 9.34
N SER A 50 6.30 3.78 8.73
CA SER A 50 5.80 2.69 7.90
C SER A 50 5.31 3.25 6.57
N ALA A 51 5.56 2.50 5.50
CA ALA A 51 5.10 2.86 4.17
C ALA A 51 4.46 1.66 3.49
N THR A 52 3.44 1.90 2.70
CA THR A 52 2.87 0.94 1.76
C THR A 52 3.34 1.28 0.36
N TYR A 53 3.23 0.33 -0.56
CA TYR A 53 3.50 0.59 -1.97
C TYR A 53 2.40 -0.03 -2.82
N GLN A 54 2.16 0.58 -3.97
CA GLN A 54 1.21 0.11 -4.96
C GLN A 54 1.79 0.28 -6.36
N HIS A 55 1.60 -0.71 -7.21
CA HIS A 55 1.91 -0.60 -8.63
C HIS A 55 0.74 0.07 -9.36
N THR A 56 0.99 1.25 -9.93
CA THR A 56 -0.03 2.03 -10.66
C THR A 56 0.49 2.35 -12.06
N GLY A 57 0.08 1.55 -13.04
CA GLY A 57 0.45 1.75 -14.44
C GLY A 57 1.94 1.50 -14.70
N ALA A 58 2.70 2.58 -14.92
CA ALA A 58 4.14 2.53 -15.21
C ALA A 58 5.03 2.86 -14.00
N ASN A 59 4.43 3.18 -12.85
CA ASN A 59 5.12 3.66 -11.67
C ASN A 59 4.72 2.87 -10.42
N TRP A 60 5.61 2.86 -9.44
CA TRP A 60 5.28 2.52 -8.06
C TRP A 60 4.93 3.81 -7.32
N THR A 61 3.85 3.76 -6.55
CA THR A 61 3.47 4.79 -5.60
C THR A 61 3.69 4.23 -4.20
N ILE A 62 4.65 4.80 -3.48
CA ILE A 62 4.94 4.50 -2.08
C ILE A 62 4.21 5.55 -1.25
N SER A 63 3.30 5.12 -0.37
CA SER A 63 2.52 6.00 0.51
C SER A 63 3.00 5.83 1.94
N ILE A 64 3.20 6.92 2.65
CA ILE A 64 3.54 6.86 4.07
C ILE A 64 2.27 6.45 4.83
N ALA A 65 2.32 5.35 5.56
CA ALA A 65 1.18 4.85 6.33
C ALA A 65 1.22 5.37 7.78
N THR A 66 2.40 5.44 8.38
CA THR A 66 2.62 6.09 9.68
C THR A 66 3.98 6.75 9.74
N ALA A 67 4.07 7.87 10.45
CA ALA A 67 5.33 8.54 10.77
C ALA A 67 5.32 8.96 12.23
N ALA A 68 6.47 8.85 12.90
CA ALA A 68 6.64 9.34 14.25
C ALA A 68 6.47 10.87 14.28
N PRO A 69 5.80 11.43 15.30
CA PRO A 69 5.65 12.88 15.44
C PRO A 69 7.02 13.58 15.43
N GLY A 70 7.16 14.68 14.68
CA GLY A 70 8.39 15.46 14.63
C GLY A 70 9.46 14.93 13.67
N LEU A 71 9.19 13.86 12.92
CA LEU A 71 10.13 13.35 11.91
C LEU A 71 10.20 14.32 10.71
N ALA A 72 11.22 15.17 10.69
CA ALA A 72 11.38 16.18 9.65
C ALA A 72 11.78 15.53 8.31
N MET A 73 11.11 15.92 7.22
CA MET A 73 11.38 15.37 5.87
C MET A 73 12.82 15.65 5.40
N GLN A 74 13.41 16.71 5.92
CA GLN A 74 14.78 17.15 5.68
C GLN A 74 15.85 16.31 6.40
N ASP A 75 15.46 15.44 7.33
CA ASP A 75 16.38 14.52 8.02
C ASP A 75 16.24 13.08 7.51
N VAL A 76 15.23 12.82 6.66
CA VAL A 76 14.98 11.49 6.09
C VAL A 76 15.63 11.38 4.73
N LEU A 77 16.49 10.39 4.59
CA LEU A 77 17.12 9.95 3.35
C LEU A 77 16.27 8.85 2.71
N PHE A 78 16.09 8.95 1.41
CA PHE A 78 15.50 7.94 0.55
C PHE A 78 16.56 7.33 -0.36
N GLN A 79 16.52 6.01 -0.52
CA GLN A 79 17.36 5.28 -1.46
C GLN A 79 16.59 4.08 -2.02
N THR A 80 17.04 3.59 -3.17
CA THR A 80 16.55 2.34 -3.74
C THR A 80 17.69 1.47 -4.19
N ARG A 81 17.49 0.15 -4.12
CA ARG A 81 18.39 -0.84 -4.67
C ARG A 81 17.64 -1.73 -5.64
N GLY A 82 18.30 -2.05 -6.74
CA GLY A 82 17.81 -3.03 -7.71
C GLY A 82 18.01 -4.46 -7.20
N LEU A 83 17.65 -5.44 -8.04
CA LEU A 83 17.73 -6.87 -7.75
C LEU A 83 19.13 -7.37 -7.38
N SER A 84 20.16 -6.72 -7.91
CA SER A 84 21.58 -6.99 -7.63
C SER A 84 22.08 -6.35 -6.33
N GLY A 85 21.22 -5.65 -5.58
CA GLY A 85 21.60 -4.90 -4.37
C GLY A 85 22.34 -3.58 -4.66
N THR A 86 22.53 -3.23 -5.94
CA THR A 86 23.15 -1.99 -6.40
C THR A 86 22.20 -0.81 -6.26
N PHE A 87 22.73 0.35 -5.86
CA PHE A 87 21.94 1.58 -5.80
C PHE A 87 21.41 1.96 -7.18
N VAL A 88 20.10 2.08 -7.29
CA VAL A 88 19.42 2.70 -8.45
C VAL A 88 19.20 4.17 -8.14
N ILE A 89 18.76 4.47 -6.92
CA ILE A 89 18.75 5.81 -6.33
C ILE A 89 19.72 5.79 -5.15
N SER A 90 20.79 6.58 -5.26
CA SER A 90 21.71 6.82 -4.14
C SER A 90 21.00 7.65 -3.04
N PRO A 91 21.45 7.57 -1.78
CA PRO A 91 20.82 8.31 -0.68
C PRO A 91 20.62 9.79 -1.02
N VAL A 92 19.38 10.23 -1.00
CA VAL A 92 18.94 11.62 -1.25
C VAL A 92 17.97 12.04 -0.18
N LEU A 93 17.99 13.31 0.23
CA LEU A 93 16.98 13.82 1.17
C LEU A 93 15.59 13.68 0.55
N LEU A 94 14.64 13.18 1.33
CA LEU A 94 13.29 12.88 0.86
C LEU A 94 12.61 14.12 0.26
N LYS A 95 12.77 15.28 0.92
CA LYS A 95 12.27 16.57 0.42
C LYS A 95 12.84 16.99 -0.94
N ASP A 96 14.03 16.50 -1.30
CA ASP A 96 14.72 16.88 -2.53
C ASP A 96 14.49 15.86 -3.65
N TYR A 97 13.82 14.74 -3.35
CA TYR A 97 13.51 13.74 -4.35
C TYR A 97 12.34 14.23 -5.25
N PRO A 98 12.52 14.28 -6.59
CA PRO A 98 11.53 14.87 -7.49
C PRO A 98 10.15 14.19 -7.51
N GLY A 99 10.09 12.91 -7.15
CA GLY A 99 8.84 12.16 -7.09
C GLY A 99 8.16 12.20 -5.72
N PHE A 100 8.66 12.96 -4.76
CA PHE A 100 8.06 13.11 -3.44
C PHE A 100 7.00 14.22 -3.46
N THR A 101 5.85 13.91 -2.87
CA THR A 101 4.73 14.83 -2.71
C THR A 101 4.39 14.92 -1.23
N ASP A 102 4.60 16.12 -0.68
CA ASP A 102 4.14 16.52 0.64
C ASP A 102 2.69 17.03 0.51
N GLU A 103 1.73 16.21 0.94
CA GLU A 103 0.31 16.55 0.83
C GLU A 103 -0.12 17.54 1.93
N VAL A 104 0.61 17.54 3.06
CA VAL A 104 0.33 18.38 4.22
C VAL A 104 1.60 19.18 4.54
N PRO A 105 1.74 20.43 4.06
CA PRO A 105 2.99 21.20 4.09
C PRO A 105 3.35 21.71 5.49
N VAL A 106 3.59 20.80 6.42
CA VAL A 106 4.03 21.03 7.80
C VAL A 106 5.54 20.82 7.95
N GLY A 107 6.23 20.40 6.87
CA GLY A 107 7.67 20.13 6.86
C GLY A 107 8.08 18.87 7.63
N GLN A 108 7.10 18.06 8.04
CA GLN A 108 7.28 16.80 8.76
C GLN A 108 6.53 15.70 8.03
N LEU A 109 7.08 14.49 8.03
CA LEU A 109 6.43 13.36 7.38
C LEU A 109 5.06 13.08 7.98
N SER A 110 4.08 12.90 7.09
CA SER A 110 2.69 12.68 7.42
C SER A 110 2.16 11.41 6.72
N PRO A 111 1.12 10.74 7.26
CA PRO A 111 0.46 9.62 6.61
C PRO A 111 -0.25 9.93 5.27
N SER A 112 -0.23 11.18 4.82
CA SER A 112 -0.80 11.60 3.54
C SER A 112 0.26 11.80 2.47
N ASP A 113 1.54 11.72 2.84
CA ASP A 113 2.63 11.95 1.90
C ASP A 113 2.85 10.73 1.01
N SER A 114 3.32 10.99 -0.20
CA SER A 114 3.55 9.95 -1.19
C SER A 114 4.82 10.18 -1.99
N LEU A 115 5.31 9.10 -2.57
CA LEU A 115 6.54 9.06 -3.32
C LEU A 115 6.34 8.19 -4.56
N THR A 116 6.66 8.72 -5.73
CA THR A 116 6.50 7.99 -7.00
C THR A 116 7.86 7.65 -7.59
N ILE A 117 8.06 6.38 -7.92
CA ILE A 117 9.28 5.90 -8.60
C ILE A 117 8.92 5.10 -9.86
N PRO A 118 9.70 5.15 -10.95
CA PRO A 118 9.36 4.44 -12.18
C PRO A 118 9.56 2.92 -12.05
N TYR A 119 8.61 2.12 -12.55
CA TYR A 119 8.73 0.65 -12.59
C TYR A 119 9.87 0.21 -13.53
N ALA A 120 10.09 0.92 -14.63
CA ALA A 120 11.12 0.58 -15.62
C ALA A 120 12.55 0.51 -15.03
N THR A 121 12.84 1.33 -14.02
CA THR A 121 14.13 1.35 -13.32
C THR A 121 14.12 0.58 -12.00
N HIS A 122 12.92 0.25 -11.50
CA HIS A 122 12.70 -0.46 -10.24
C HIS A 122 11.76 -1.65 -10.49
N PRO A 123 12.24 -2.74 -11.11
CA PRO A 123 11.41 -3.92 -11.33
C PRO A 123 11.00 -4.59 -10.01
N SER A 124 9.97 -5.43 -10.07
CA SER A 124 9.55 -6.28 -8.93
C SER A 124 10.75 -7.04 -8.34
N GLY A 125 10.89 -6.98 -7.01
CA GLY A 125 12.03 -7.43 -6.22
C GLY A 125 13.02 -6.32 -5.83
N SER A 126 12.89 -5.10 -6.36
CA SER A 126 13.71 -3.96 -5.94
C SER A 126 13.37 -3.52 -4.51
N THR A 127 14.36 -3.05 -3.76
CA THR A 127 14.15 -2.56 -2.39
C THR A 127 14.20 -1.04 -2.33
N PHE A 128 13.43 -0.48 -1.40
CA PHE A 128 13.47 0.93 -1.06
C PHE A 128 13.69 1.08 0.44
N THR A 129 14.44 2.09 0.82
CA THR A 129 14.81 2.32 2.22
C THR A 129 14.63 3.79 2.57
N PHE A 130 14.02 4.03 3.71
CA PHE A 130 14.02 5.31 4.40
C PHE A 130 14.98 5.25 5.59
N MET A 131 15.82 6.25 5.74
CA MET A 131 16.85 6.29 6.77
C MET A 131 16.93 7.68 7.38
N ASN A 132 17.37 7.79 8.63
CA ASN A 132 17.80 9.05 9.22
C ASN A 132 19.27 8.88 9.64
N GLY A 133 20.17 9.52 8.89
CA GLY A 133 21.61 9.27 8.99
C GLY A 133 21.96 7.80 8.70
N GLN A 134 22.41 7.07 9.74
CA GLN A 134 22.77 5.65 9.66
C GLN A 134 21.63 4.72 10.12
N THR A 135 20.55 5.26 10.66
CA THR A 135 19.43 4.48 11.20
C THR A 135 18.43 4.20 10.09
N VAL A 136 18.18 2.93 9.79
CA VAL A 136 17.08 2.53 8.91
C VAL A 136 15.76 2.74 9.65
N LEU A 137 14.92 3.63 9.12
CA LEU A 137 13.58 3.89 9.64
C LEU A 137 12.60 2.85 9.10
N PHE A 138 12.75 2.52 7.82
CA PHE A 138 11.90 1.55 7.14
C PHE A 138 12.60 1.00 5.91
N GLU A 139 12.42 -0.29 5.65
CA GLU A 139 12.82 -0.93 4.41
C GLU A 139 11.66 -1.76 3.85
N GLY A 140 11.44 -1.65 2.54
CA GLY A 140 10.42 -2.39 1.82
C GLY A 140 10.95 -3.00 0.54
N THR A 141 10.33 -4.10 0.10
CA THR A 141 10.59 -4.72 -1.21
C THR A 141 9.37 -4.52 -2.10
N LEU A 142 9.55 -3.97 -3.28
CA LEU A 142 8.50 -3.74 -4.28
C LEU A 142 8.15 -5.07 -4.94
N ASN A 143 6.96 -5.60 -4.71
CA ASN A 143 6.49 -6.82 -5.36
C ASN A 143 5.16 -6.58 -6.05
N ALA A 144 5.07 -6.92 -7.33
CA ALA A 144 3.86 -6.79 -8.15
C ALA A 144 2.97 -8.04 -8.06
#